data_AF-A0A2N2SAY9-F1
#
_entry.id   AF-A0A2N2SAY9-F1
#
_cell.length_a   1.000
_cell.length_b   1.000
_cell.length_c   1.000
_cell.angle_alpha   90.00
_cell.angle_beta   90.00
_cell.angle_gamma   90.00
#
_symmetry.space_group_name_H-M   'P 1'
#
loop_
_entity.id
_entity.type
_entity.pdbx_description
1 polymer ?
#
loop_
_entity_poly.entity_id
_entity_poly.type
_entity_poly.pdbx_seq_one_letter_code
_entity_poly.pdbx_strand_id
1 'polypeptide(L)'
;GFVIAADECYSEIYFNEAQPPLGALEAANKLGRDYTRLVVFSSLSKRSNVPGMRSGFVAGDAKILEKFLLYRTYHGCAMNPAVQHASIAAWNDEAHVIENRRLYDAKFKAVTPLIKQRLDVELPDGAFYLWARTDMPDTEFALRLYREKHVTVLPGSYLAREAHGVNPGKDFVRLALVAPLEECKEAAERILSL
;
A
#
# COMPACT_ATOMS: atom_id res chain seq x y z
N GLY A 1 -7.81 -25.79 -10.13
CA GLY A 1 -8.06 -24.34 -9.94
C GLY A 1 -6.77 -23.65 -9.56
N PHE A 2 -6.69 -22.33 -9.74
CA PHE A 2 -5.51 -21.54 -9.40
C PHE A 2 -5.34 -21.36 -7.89
N VAL A 3 -4.13 -20.94 -7.48
CA VAL A 3 -3.82 -20.48 -6.12
C VAL A 3 -4.08 -18.97 -6.05
N ILE A 4 -4.71 -18.52 -4.98
CA ILE A 4 -4.85 -17.11 -4.64
C ILE A 4 -3.70 -16.75 -3.70
N ALA A 5 -2.87 -15.80 -4.14
CA ALA A 5 -1.85 -15.15 -3.31
C ALA A 5 -2.30 -13.71 -3.07
N ALA A 6 -2.84 -13.42 -1.89
CA ALA A 6 -3.30 -12.09 -1.53
C ALA A 6 -2.17 -11.29 -0.87
N ASP A 7 -1.81 -10.14 -1.44
CA ASP A 7 -0.88 -9.18 -0.82
C ASP A 7 -1.66 -8.19 0.03
N GLU A 8 -1.50 -8.28 1.35
CA GLU A 8 -2.22 -7.50 2.35
C GLU A 8 -1.28 -6.58 3.15
N CYS A 9 -0.14 -6.18 2.57
CA CYS A 9 0.84 -5.33 3.25
C CYS A 9 0.33 -3.94 3.66
N TYR A 10 -0.82 -3.50 3.13
CA TYR A 10 -1.46 -2.21 3.45
C TYR A 10 -2.69 -2.35 4.36
N SER A 11 -2.99 -3.56 4.85
CA SER A 11 -4.18 -3.88 5.69
C SER A 11 -4.37 -2.92 6.87
N GLU A 12 -3.29 -2.42 7.46
CA GLU A 12 -3.35 -1.55 8.64
C GLU A 12 -3.41 -0.04 8.35
N ILE A 13 -3.38 0.37 7.08
CA ILE A 13 -3.47 1.77 6.69
C ILE A 13 -4.86 2.00 6.07
N TYR A 14 -5.77 2.49 6.89
CA TYR A 14 -7.16 2.82 6.53
C TYR A 14 -7.64 4.02 7.35
N PHE A 15 -8.80 4.58 7.00
CA PHE A 15 -9.27 5.87 7.54
C PHE A 15 -10.42 5.76 8.55
N ASN A 16 -11.11 4.62 8.61
CA ASN A 16 -12.27 4.41 9.47
C ASN A 16 -12.07 3.19 10.38
N GLU A 17 -11.89 3.43 11.68
CA GLU A 17 -11.77 2.39 12.73
C GLU A 17 -12.97 1.43 12.79
N ALA A 18 -14.16 1.87 12.38
CA ALA A 18 -15.34 1.01 12.33
C ALA A 18 -15.38 0.10 11.09
N GLN A 19 -14.51 0.32 10.11
CA GLN A 19 -14.52 -0.37 8.82
C GLN A 19 -13.08 -0.70 8.35
N PRO A 20 -12.37 -1.59 9.07
CA PRO A 20 -11.07 -2.08 8.59
C PRO A 20 -11.22 -2.86 7.27
N PRO A 21 -10.18 -2.90 6.41
CA PRO A 21 -10.19 -3.66 5.18
C PRO A 21 -10.43 -5.15 5.42
N LEU A 22 -11.26 -5.76 4.57
CA LEU A 22 -11.56 -7.20 4.64
C LEU A 22 -10.36 -8.03 4.16
N GLY A 23 -9.75 -8.81 5.06
CA GLY A 23 -8.69 -9.76 4.71
C GLY A 23 -9.23 -11.01 3.98
N ALA A 24 -8.40 -11.65 3.16
CA ALA A 24 -8.82 -12.78 2.33
C ALA A 24 -9.13 -14.04 3.16
N LEU A 25 -8.40 -14.30 4.25
CA LEU A 25 -8.74 -15.40 5.18
C LEU A 25 -10.08 -15.13 5.89
N GLU A 26 -10.31 -13.88 6.30
CA GLU A 26 -11.58 -13.46 6.91
C GLU A 26 -12.75 -13.61 5.91
N ALA A 27 -12.56 -13.19 4.66
CA ALA A 27 -13.53 -13.35 3.59
C ALA A 27 -13.88 -14.83 3.34
N ALA A 28 -12.87 -15.71 3.28
CA ALA A 28 -13.09 -17.15 3.12
C ALA A 28 -13.91 -17.72 4.28
N ASN A 29 -13.57 -17.36 5.52
CA ASN A 29 -14.31 -17.78 6.72
C ASN A 29 -15.77 -17.30 6.71
N LYS A 30 -16.01 -16.02 6.39
CA LYS A 30 -17.37 -15.45 6.28
C LYS A 30 -18.23 -16.13 5.21
N LEU A 31 -17.61 -16.65 4.14
CA LEU A 31 -18.27 -17.39 3.07
C LEU A 31 -18.42 -18.89 3.37
N GLY A 32 -17.97 -19.38 4.52
CA GLY A 32 -17.98 -20.82 4.85
C GLY A 32 -17.04 -21.65 3.96
N ARG A 33 -16.03 -21.02 3.37
CA ARG A 33 -15.04 -21.66 2.49
C ARG A 33 -13.81 -22.03 3.31
N ASP A 34 -13.26 -23.22 3.05
CA ASP A 34 -11.93 -23.57 3.54
C ASP A 34 -10.81 -22.71 2.91
N TYR A 35 -9.60 -22.83 3.45
CA TYR A 35 -8.42 -22.11 2.96
C TYR A 35 -7.70 -22.82 1.80
N THR A 36 -8.33 -23.84 1.18
CA THR A 36 -7.70 -24.59 0.09
C THR A 36 -7.33 -23.64 -1.06
N ARG A 37 -6.04 -23.64 -1.42
CA ARG A 37 -5.40 -22.80 -2.43
C ARG A 37 -5.47 -21.29 -2.14
N LEU A 38 -5.58 -20.89 -0.87
CA LEU A 38 -5.51 -19.50 -0.44
C LEU A 38 -4.29 -19.29 0.45
N VAL A 39 -3.45 -18.32 0.10
CA VAL A 39 -2.36 -17.83 0.95
C VAL A 39 -2.37 -16.30 0.97
N VAL A 40 -2.09 -15.72 2.14
CA VAL A 40 -2.00 -14.27 2.35
C VAL A 40 -0.57 -13.90 2.73
N PHE A 41 -0.10 -12.76 2.24
CA PHE A 41 1.21 -12.20 2.50
C PHE A 41 1.04 -10.86 3.23
N SER A 42 1.76 -10.68 4.33
CA SER A 42 1.75 -9.43 5.09
C SER A 42 3.17 -9.04 5.52
N SER A 43 3.35 -7.76 5.86
CA SER A 43 4.65 -7.21 6.24
C SER A 43 4.55 -6.11 7.30
N LEU A 44 5.53 -6.10 8.21
CA LEU A 44 5.73 -5.01 9.18
C LEU A 44 6.24 -3.72 8.53
N SER A 45 6.64 -3.76 7.26
CA SER A 45 7.26 -2.63 6.56
C SER A 45 6.41 -1.36 6.59
N LYS A 46 5.09 -1.50 6.45
CA LYS A 46 4.15 -0.38 6.33
C LYS A 46 3.36 -0.19 7.62
N ARG A 47 2.88 -1.29 8.22
CA ARG A 47 2.21 -1.33 9.53
C ARG A 47 3.02 -0.62 10.61
N SER A 48 4.33 -0.90 10.67
CA SER A 48 5.19 -0.54 11.80
C SER A 48 6.37 0.36 11.44
N ASN A 49 6.37 1.00 10.25
CA ASN A 49 7.44 1.90 9.79
C ASN A 49 8.86 1.29 9.81
N VAL A 50 8.98 -0.03 9.62
CA VAL A 50 10.26 -0.76 9.65
C VAL A 50 10.57 -1.48 8.32
N PRO A 51 10.53 -0.81 7.15
CA PRO A 51 10.82 -1.45 5.87
C PRO A 51 12.24 -2.04 5.82
N GLY A 52 13.19 -1.47 6.57
CA GLY A 52 14.57 -1.96 6.69
C GLY A 52 14.71 -3.26 7.50
N MET A 53 13.71 -3.64 8.31
CA MET A 53 13.77 -4.85 9.14
C MET A 53 13.55 -6.13 8.32
N ARG A 54 13.00 -6.02 7.11
CA ARG A 54 12.75 -7.14 6.18
C ARG A 54 11.94 -8.28 6.82
N SER A 55 10.89 -7.93 7.56
CA SER A 55 10.04 -8.88 8.28
C SER A 55 8.58 -8.83 7.84
N GLY A 56 7.94 -10.01 7.85
CA GLY A 56 6.59 -10.29 7.40
C GLY A 56 6.26 -11.77 7.57
N PHE A 57 5.08 -12.19 7.11
CA PHE A 57 4.66 -13.59 7.16
C PHE A 57 3.83 -13.98 5.94
N VAL A 58 3.66 -15.29 5.77
CA VAL A 58 2.67 -15.90 4.88
C VAL A 58 1.78 -16.85 5.69
N ALA A 59 0.47 -16.83 5.46
CA ALA A 59 -0.51 -17.68 6.17
C ALA A 59 -1.57 -18.22 5.20
N GLY A 60 -2.20 -19.37 5.50
CA GLY A 60 -3.23 -19.97 4.64
C GLY A 60 -3.10 -21.48 4.49
N ASP A 61 -3.24 -22.00 3.27
CA ASP A 61 -3.24 -23.42 2.94
C ASP A 61 -1.97 -24.16 3.45
N ALA A 62 -2.14 -25.01 4.46
CA ALA A 62 -1.05 -25.76 5.08
C ALA A 62 -0.29 -26.65 4.08
N LYS A 63 -0.96 -27.23 3.08
CA LYS A 63 -0.31 -28.10 2.08
C LYS A 63 0.61 -27.31 1.15
N ILE A 64 0.29 -26.04 0.90
CA ILE A 64 1.15 -25.12 0.14
C ILE A 64 2.32 -24.68 1.03
N LEU A 65 2.03 -24.29 2.26
CA LEU A 65 3.05 -23.79 3.20
C LEU A 65 4.10 -24.85 3.56
N GLU A 66 3.72 -26.13 3.66
CA GLU A 66 4.65 -27.24 3.88
C GLU A 66 5.69 -27.35 2.76
N LYS A 67 5.22 -27.35 1.49
CA LYS A 67 6.11 -27.37 0.32
C LYS A 67 6.94 -26.10 0.22
N PHE A 68 6.36 -24.95 0.56
CA PHE A 68 7.07 -23.69 0.55
C PHE A 68 8.16 -23.63 1.63
N LEU A 69 7.91 -24.18 2.82
CA LEU A 69 8.92 -24.32 3.87
C LEU A 69 10.10 -25.17 3.40
N LEU A 70 9.84 -26.33 2.78
CA LEU A 70 10.90 -27.17 2.21
C LEU A 70 11.72 -26.41 1.17
N TYR A 71 11.09 -25.66 0.26
CA TYR A 71 11.82 -24.83 -0.69
C TYR A 71 12.67 -23.75 0.01
N ARG A 72 12.13 -23.11 1.06
CA ARG A 72 12.79 -22.03 1.80
C ARG A 72 14.08 -22.47 2.51
N THR A 73 14.24 -23.76 2.84
CA THR A 73 15.48 -24.28 3.41
C THR A 73 16.64 -24.24 2.41
N TYR A 74 16.36 -24.47 1.12
CA TYR A 74 17.35 -24.38 0.04
C TYR A 74 17.50 -22.95 -0.50
N HIS A 75 16.42 -22.17 -0.53
CA HIS A 75 16.46 -20.75 -0.92
C HIS A 75 17.28 -19.89 0.07
N GLY A 76 17.51 -20.35 1.30
CA GLY A 76 18.40 -19.67 2.26
C GLY A 76 17.79 -18.39 2.87
N CYS A 77 16.54 -18.46 3.31
CA CYS A 77 15.78 -17.29 3.81
C CYS A 77 15.27 -17.42 5.25
N ALA A 78 16.08 -18.08 6.10
CA ALA A 78 15.85 -18.11 7.54
C ALA A 78 16.05 -16.70 8.15
N MET A 79 15.15 -16.28 9.03
CA MET A 79 15.19 -14.95 9.64
C MET A 79 16.13 -14.94 10.84
N ASN A 80 16.93 -13.87 10.98
CA ASN A 80 17.79 -13.65 12.14
C ASN A 80 16.96 -13.65 13.45
N PRO A 81 17.35 -14.42 14.50
CA PRO A 81 16.61 -14.46 15.77
C PRO A 81 16.39 -13.10 16.44
N ALA A 82 17.32 -12.15 16.34
CA ALA A 82 17.13 -10.80 16.84
C ALA A 82 16.00 -10.07 16.10
N VAL A 83 15.92 -10.24 14.78
CA VAL A 83 14.82 -9.72 13.96
C VAL A 83 13.50 -10.42 14.29
N GLN A 84 13.52 -11.72 14.59
CA GLN A 84 12.33 -12.45 15.06
C GLN A 84 11.81 -11.86 16.38
N HIS A 85 12.67 -11.61 17.38
CA HIS A 85 12.27 -10.98 18.64
C HIS A 85 11.71 -9.56 18.45
N ALA A 86 12.36 -8.74 17.63
CA ALA A 86 11.83 -7.41 17.28
C ALA A 86 10.48 -7.49 16.56
N SER A 87 10.30 -8.49 15.69
CA SER A 87 9.04 -8.73 14.99
C SER A 87 7.94 -9.15 15.96
N ILE A 88 8.23 -9.99 16.95
CA ILE A 88 7.28 -10.37 18.01
C ILE A 88 6.81 -9.13 18.78
N ALA A 89 7.73 -8.26 19.17
CA ALA A 89 7.38 -7.01 19.86
C ALA A 89 6.48 -6.11 18.98
N ALA A 90 6.82 -5.97 17.69
CA ALA A 90 6.02 -5.19 16.75
C ALA A 90 4.62 -5.78 16.53
N TRP A 91 4.46 -7.10 16.38
CA TRP A 91 3.16 -7.73 16.18
C TRP A 91 2.26 -7.67 17.43
N ASN A 92 2.84 -7.61 18.62
CA ASN A 92 2.09 -7.57 19.89
C ASN A 92 1.69 -6.15 20.34
N ASP A 93 2.22 -5.10 19.70
CA ASP A 93 1.88 -3.72 20.02
C ASP A 93 0.97 -3.10 18.94
N GLU A 94 -0.18 -2.59 19.36
CA GLU A 94 -1.12 -1.86 18.50
C GLU A 94 -1.05 -0.34 18.72
N ALA A 95 -0.42 0.14 19.80
CA ALA A 95 -0.36 1.57 20.08
C ALA A 95 0.41 2.32 18.99
N HIS A 96 1.55 1.79 18.54
CA HIS A 96 2.28 2.40 17.42
C HIS A 96 1.54 2.31 16.08
N VAL A 97 0.69 1.30 15.87
CA VAL A 97 -0.08 1.12 14.64
C VAL A 97 -1.19 2.16 14.55
N ILE A 98 -1.92 2.34 15.66
CA ILE A 98 -2.98 3.35 15.78
C ILE A 98 -2.41 4.75 15.56
N GLU A 99 -1.26 5.06 16.18
CA GLU A 99 -0.62 6.36 15.98
C GLU A 99 -0.15 6.53 14.52
N ASN A 100 0.45 5.50 13.92
CA ASN A 100 0.85 5.53 12.51
C ASN A 100 -0.36 5.79 11.59
N ARG A 101 -1.49 5.11 11.84
CA ARG A 101 -2.74 5.30 11.09
C ARG A 101 -3.31 6.70 11.25
N ARG A 102 -3.31 7.24 12.48
CA ARG A 102 -3.73 8.63 12.79
C ARG A 102 -2.92 9.64 11.99
N LEU A 103 -1.61 9.42 11.84
CA LEU A 103 -0.74 10.29 11.04
C LEU A 103 -1.09 10.25 9.55
N TYR A 104 -1.41 9.08 8.98
CA TYR A 104 -1.89 9.00 7.60
C TYR A 104 -3.26 9.68 7.43
N ASP A 105 -4.22 9.40 8.31
CA ASP A 105 -5.55 10.03 8.28
C ASP A 105 -5.45 11.57 8.29
N ALA A 106 -4.59 12.14 9.14
CA ALA A 106 -4.34 13.59 9.16
C ALA A 106 -3.81 14.13 7.82
N LYS A 107 -2.91 13.40 7.14
CA LYS A 107 -2.39 13.79 5.82
C LYS A 107 -3.49 13.78 4.77
N PHE A 108 -4.29 12.72 4.70
CA PHE A 108 -5.36 12.61 3.70
C PHE A 108 -6.45 13.68 3.92
N LYS A 109 -6.84 13.93 5.17
CA LYS A 109 -7.80 15.01 5.51
C LYS A 109 -7.32 16.39 5.06
N ALA A 110 -6.02 16.66 5.16
CA ALA A 110 -5.45 17.94 4.74
C ALA A 110 -5.22 18.04 3.21
N VAL A 111 -4.75 16.96 2.59
CA VAL A 111 -4.25 16.98 1.19
C VAL A 111 -5.34 16.69 0.17
N THR A 112 -6.20 15.69 0.42
CA THR A 112 -7.19 15.25 -0.58
C THR A 112 -8.10 16.39 -1.05
N PRO A 113 -8.64 17.28 -0.19
CA PRO A 113 -9.46 18.40 -0.63
C PRO A 113 -8.73 19.42 -1.51
N LEU A 114 -7.41 19.57 -1.35
CA LEU A 114 -6.59 20.46 -2.18
C LEU A 114 -6.35 19.83 -3.56
N ILE A 115 -5.98 18.54 -3.59
CA ILE A 115 -5.73 17.84 -4.86
C ILE A 115 -7.01 17.75 -5.70
N LYS A 116 -8.17 17.51 -5.08
CA LYS A 116 -9.48 17.47 -5.74
C LYS A 116 -9.84 18.74 -6.52
N GLN A 117 -9.26 19.88 -6.16
CA GLN A 117 -9.50 21.14 -6.88
C GLN A 117 -8.76 21.20 -8.22
N ARG A 118 -7.73 20.36 -8.42
CA ARG A 118 -6.89 20.34 -9.63
C ARG A 118 -7.00 19.06 -10.44
N LEU A 119 -7.19 17.91 -9.78
CA LEU A 119 -7.20 16.58 -10.36
C LEU A 119 -8.45 15.81 -9.93
N ASP A 120 -8.91 14.90 -10.79
CA ASP A 120 -9.99 13.97 -10.46
C ASP A 120 -9.43 12.84 -9.59
N VAL A 121 -9.78 12.85 -8.30
CA VAL A 121 -9.28 11.92 -7.29
C VAL A 121 -10.29 11.76 -6.16
N GLU A 122 -10.35 10.58 -5.54
CA GLU A 122 -11.15 10.31 -4.36
C GLU A 122 -10.29 9.81 -3.18
N LEU A 123 -10.85 9.86 -1.97
CA LEU A 123 -10.21 9.22 -0.82
C LEU A 123 -10.21 7.69 -1.07
N PRO A 124 -9.06 7.01 -0.99
CA PRO A 124 -9.02 5.57 -1.20
C PRO A 124 -9.60 4.81 0.00
N ASP A 125 -9.91 3.53 -0.18
CA ASP A 125 -10.35 2.66 0.91
C ASP A 125 -9.22 2.39 1.93
N GLY A 126 -7.95 2.52 1.51
CA GLY A 126 -6.78 2.34 2.36
C GLY A 126 -5.47 2.65 1.63
N ALA A 127 -4.35 2.20 2.22
CA ALA A 127 -2.99 2.55 1.83
C ALA A 127 -2.67 4.05 1.96
N PHE A 128 -1.46 4.45 1.56
CA PHE A 128 -0.98 5.84 1.63
C PHE A 128 -0.85 6.52 0.26
N TYR A 129 -1.60 6.06 -0.74
CA TYR A 129 -1.55 6.59 -2.10
C TYR A 129 -2.83 7.32 -2.50
N LEU A 130 -2.69 8.48 -3.13
CA LEU A 130 -3.74 9.04 -3.98
C LEU A 130 -3.49 8.62 -5.43
N TRP A 131 -4.55 8.18 -6.10
CA TRP A 131 -4.54 7.82 -7.51
C TRP A 131 -5.38 8.82 -8.28
N ALA A 132 -4.71 9.82 -8.85
CA ALA A 132 -5.36 11.01 -9.38
C ALA A 132 -5.27 11.03 -10.91
N ARG A 133 -6.40 11.25 -11.58
CA ARG A 133 -6.47 11.38 -13.03
C ARG A 133 -6.00 12.78 -13.44
N THR A 134 -5.14 12.84 -14.45
CA THR A 134 -4.59 14.08 -15.02
C THR A 134 -5.42 14.56 -16.21
N ASP A 135 -5.35 15.86 -16.49
CA ASP A 135 -5.98 16.52 -17.65
C ASP A 135 -5.11 16.50 -18.92
N MET A 136 -3.93 15.89 -18.82
CA MET A 136 -2.93 15.72 -19.87
C MET A 136 -2.21 14.38 -19.68
N PRO A 137 -1.37 13.92 -20.63
CA PRO A 137 -0.61 12.70 -20.47
C PRO A 137 0.16 12.67 -19.14
N ASP A 138 0.05 11.57 -18.41
CA ASP A 138 0.61 11.40 -17.06
C ASP A 138 2.12 11.64 -16.98
N THR A 139 2.85 11.26 -18.03
CA THR A 139 4.30 11.51 -18.13
C THR A 139 4.63 12.98 -18.32
N GLU A 140 3.81 13.72 -19.08
CA GLU A 140 3.95 15.16 -19.28
C GLU A 140 3.61 15.91 -17.99
N PHE A 141 2.49 15.54 -17.34
CA PHE A 141 2.08 16.11 -16.05
C PHE A 141 3.20 15.94 -15.01
N ALA A 142 3.73 14.73 -14.85
CA ALA A 142 4.80 14.45 -13.89
C ALA A 142 6.08 15.24 -14.18
N LEU A 143 6.46 15.34 -15.46
CA LEU A 143 7.65 16.08 -15.88
C LEU A 143 7.50 17.59 -15.64
N ARG A 144 6.32 18.14 -15.95
CA ARG A 144 6.00 19.55 -15.77
C ARG A 144 5.98 19.91 -14.29
N LEU A 145 5.33 19.09 -13.47
CA LEU A 145 5.29 19.26 -12.02
C LEU A 145 6.70 19.22 -11.39
N TYR A 146 7.56 18.29 -11.85
CA TYR A 146 8.95 18.24 -11.39
C TYR A 146 9.75 19.50 -11.78
N ARG A 147 9.62 19.96 -13.02
CA ARG A 147 10.37 21.11 -13.54
C ARG A 147 9.93 22.44 -12.95
N GLU A 148 8.62 22.66 -12.85
CA GLU A 148 8.05 23.96 -12.47
C GLU A 148 7.83 24.07 -10.95
N LYS A 149 7.61 22.96 -10.27
CA LYS A 149 7.19 22.95 -8.86
C LYS A 149 8.08 22.11 -7.94
N HIS A 150 9.06 21.39 -8.50
CA HIS A 150 9.96 20.49 -7.76
C HIS A 150 9.22 19.41 -6.97
N VAL A 151 8.04 18.98 -7.45
CA VAL A 151 7.27 17.88 -6.85
C VAL A 151 7.36 16.66 -7.76
N THR A 152 7.71 15.51 -7.17
CA THR A 152 7.83 14.25 -7.91
C THR A 152 6.60 13.39 -7.66
N VAL A 153 5.99 12.91 -8.75
CA VAL A 153 4.90 11.93 -8.75
C VAL A 153 5.26 10.79 -9.70
N LEU A 154 4.59 9.65 -9.57
CA LEU A 154 4.83 8.51 -10.47
C LEU A 154 3.76 8.45 -11.57
N PRO A 155 4.14 8.53 -12.86
CA PRO A 155 3.23 8.28 -13.97
C PRO A 155 2.56 6.90 -13.84
N GLY A 156 1.25 6.88 -13.93
CA GLY A 156 0.44 5.70 -13.76
C GLY A 156 0.66 4.68 -14.88
N SER A 157 0.97 5.14 -16.08
CA SER A 157 1.32 4.30 -17.23
C SER A 157 2.53 3.40 -16.97
N TYR A 158 3.42 3.77 -16.01
CA TYR A 158 4.57 2.96 -15.62
C TYR A 158 4.20 1.81 -14.66
N LEU A 159 3.05 1.87 -14.00
CA LEU A 159 2.55 0.84 -13.09
C LEU A 159 1.68 -0.21 -13.78
N ALA A 160 1.36 0.01 -15.05
CA ALA A 160 0.44 -0.83 -15.81
C ALA A 160 1.07 -1.26 -17.14
N ARG A 161 0.52 -2.32 -17.72
CA ARG A 161 0.84 -2.75 -19.08
C ARG A 161 -0.40 -2.59 -19.93
N GLU A 162 -0.19 -2.38 -21.22
CA GLU A 162 -1.29 -2.41 -22.17
C GLU A 162 -1.93 -3.81 -22.18
N ALA A 163 -3.24 -3.84 -21.97
CA ALA A 163 -4.04 -5.04 -22.03
C ALA A 163 -5.38 -4.70 -22.71
N HIS A 164 -5.81 -5.55 -23.64
CA HIS A 164 -7.04 -5.33 -24.41
C HIS A 164 -7.10 -3.95 -25.10
N GLY A 165 -5.94 -3.44 -25.58
CA GLY A 165 -5.81 -2.17 -26.30
C GLY A 165 -5.81 -0.91 -25.41
N VAL A 166 -5.76 -1.07 -24.08
CA VAL A 166 -5.75 0.07 -23.14
C VAL A 166 -4.66 -0.14 -22.08
N ASN A 167 -3.93 0.93 -21.75
CA ASN A 167 -3.13 0.98 -20.53
C ASN A 167 -4.00 1.56 -19.40
N PRO A 168 -4.41 0.78 -18.39
CA PRO A 168 -5.32 1.25 -17.34
C PRO A 168 -4.70 2.30 -16.40
N GLY A 169 -3.38 2.48 -16.45
CA GLY A 169 -2.68 3.54 -15.71
C GLY A 169 -2.50 4.83 -16.49
N LYS A 170 -2.85 4.86 -17.78
CA LYS A 170 -2.70 6.04 -18.63
C LYS A 170 -3.51 7.22 -18.07
N ASP A 171 -2.92 8.42 -18.11
CA ASP A 171 -3.54 9.67 -17.65
C ASP A 171 -3.89 9.65 -16.15
N PHE A 172 -3.15 8.87 -15.35
CA PHE A 172 -3.18 8.90 -13.89
C PHE A 172 -1.77 9.14 -13.33
N VAL A 173 -1.68 9.74 -12.15
CA VAL A 173 -0.46 9.81 -11.36
C VAL A 173 -0.68 9.25 -9.96
N ARG A 174 0.33 8.55 -9.43
CA ARG A 174 0.34 8.07 -8.05
C ARG A 174 1.09 9.07 -7.16
N LEU A 175 0.39 9.62 -6.17
CA LEU A 175 0.97 10.46 -5.12
C LEU A 175 1.08 9.63 -3.83
N ALA A 176 2.24 9.63 -3.19
CA ALA A 176 2.45 8.91 -1.93
C ALA A 176 2.53 9.91 -0.76
N LEU A 177 1.60 9.82 0.19
CA LEU A 177 1.55 10.71 1.36
C LEU A 177 2.42 10.19 2.52
N VAL A 178 3.71 10.03 2.22
CA VAL A 178 4.70 9.43 3.15
C VAL A 178 5.56 10.47 3.86
N ALA A 179 5.75 11.66 3.26
CA ALA A 179 6.46 12.78 3.86
C ALA A 179 5.73 13.34 5.10
N PRO A 180 6.37 14.17 5.93
CA PRO A 180 5.71 14.91 7.00
C PRO A 180 4.48 15.70 6.50
N LEU A 181 3.51 15.92 7.40
CA LEU A 181 2.23 16.55 7.05
C LEU A 181 2.38 17.90 6.33
N GLU A 182 3.25 18.77 6.83
CA GLU A 182 3.45 20.10 6.25
C GLU A 182 4.08 20.04 4.86
N GLU A 183 5.02 19.11 4.62
CA GLU A 183 5.58 18.88 3.28
C GLU A 183 4.52 18.34 2.31
N CYS A 184 3.63 17.46 2.78
CA CYS A 184 2.51 16.99 1.97
C CYS A 184 1.53 18.12 1.60
N LYS A 185 1.25 19.04 2.53
CA LYS A 185 0.40 20.21 2.27
C LYS A 185 1.05 21.17 1.27
N GLU A 186 2.32 21.48 1.47
CA GLU A 186 3.08 22.33 0.55
C GLU A 186 3.12 21.73 -0.86
N ALA A 187 3.35 20.42 -0.98
CA ALA A 187 3.30 19.73 -2.26
C ALA A 187 1.91 19.82 -2.92
N ALA A 188 0.83 19.73 -2.13
CA ALA A 188 -0.53 19.85 -2.63
C ALA A 188 -0.84 21.27 -3.14
N GLU A 189 -0.39 22.32 -2.45
CA GLU A 189 -0.53 23.72 -2.88
C GLU A 189 0.26 23.98 -4.19
N ARG A 190 1.45 23.40 -4.30
CA ARG A 190 2.27 23.46 -5.51
C ARG A 190 1.60 22.77 -6.70
N ILE A 191 0.97 21.61 -6.48
CA ILE A 191 0.18 20.91 -7.50
C ILE A 191 -1.04 21.74 -7.90
N LEU A 192 -1.76 22.32 -6.93
CA LEU A 192 -2.93 23.16 -7.17
C LEU A 192 -2.62 24.38 -8.04
N SER A 193 -1.42 24.95 -7.90
CA SER A 193 -0.96 26.12 -8.66
C SER A 193 -0.31 25.81 -10.02
N LEU A 194 -0.37 24.56 -10.50
CA LEU A 194 0.20 24.13 -11.79
C LEU A 194 -0.80 24.27 -12.95
#